data_AF-A0A951I0C3-F1
#
_entry.id   AF-A0A951I0C3-F1
#
_cell.length_a   1.000
_cell.length_b   1.000
_cell.length_c   1.000
_cell.angle_alpha   90.00
_cell.angle_beta   90.00
_cell.angle_gamma   90.00
#
_symmetry.space_group_name_H-M   'P 1'
#
loop_
_entity.id
_entity.type
_entity.pdbx_description
1 polymer ?
#
loop_
_entity_poly.entity_id
_entity_poly.type
_entity_poly.pdbx_seq_one_letter_code
_entity_poly.pdbx_strand_id
1 'polypeptide(L)' 'MVNQNFGFAIHGGAGTILKSSMTPEMEADYRAQLRAALMAGYNILKNDGNSLDAVEAAIRLMEDSP' A
#
# COMPACT_ATOMS: atom_id res chain seq x y z
N MET A 1 25.61 2.67 -7.25
CA MET A 1 24.19 2.39 -6.94
C MET A 1 23.92 2.96 -5.55
N VAL A 2 22.92 3.82 -5.39
CA VAL A 2 22.51 4.31 -4.06
C VAL A 2 21.89 3.14 -3.31
N ASN A 3 22.45 2.80 -2.15
CA ASN A 3 21.89 1.76 -1.29
C ASN A 3 20.73 2.38 -0.50
N GLN A 4 19.50 2.06 -0.88
CA GLN A 4 18.32 2.55 -0.18
C GLN A 4 18.20 1.84 1.17
N ASN A 5 18.38 2.59 2.27
CA ASN A 5 18.29 2.08 3.64
C ASN A 5 16.94 2.43 4.27
N PHE A 6 15.85 2.04 3.62
CA PHE A 6 14.50 2.23 4.14
C PHE A 6 13.56 1.08 3.78
N GLY A 7 12.52 0.91 4.59
CA GLY A 7 11.38 0.05 4.29
C GLY A 7 10.09 0.86 4.35
N PHE A 8 9.11 0.49 3.54
CA PHE A 8 7.78 1.09 3.55
C PHE A 8 6.76 -0.04 3.60
N ALA A 9 5.81 0.04 4.54
CA ALA A 9 4.80 -0.98 4.77
C ALA A 9 3.45 -0.32 5.03
N ILE A 10 2.38 -0.99 4.63
CA ILE A 10 1.00 -0.55 4.82
C ILE A 10 0.15 -1.72 5.32
N HIS A 11 -1.01 -1.44 5.92
CA HIS A 11 -2.04 -2.44 6.19
C HIS A 11 -3.44 -1.87 5.92
N GLY A 12 -4.32 -2.65 5.28
CA GLY A 12 -5.71 -2.24 5.01
C GLY A 12 -6.69 -2.53 6.16
N GLY A 13 -6.20 -3.01 7.30
CA GLY A 13 -7.02 -3.43 8.45
C GLY A 13 -6.67 -4.84 8.91
N ALA A 14 -7.19 -5.24 10.07
CA ALA A 14 -7.01 -6.59 10.63
C ALA A 14 -8.36 -7.09 11.17
N GLY A 15 -8.64 -8.39 11.01
CA GLY A 15 -9.89 -9.02 11.43
C GLY A 15 -10.02 -10.45 10.91
N THR A 16 -11.16 -11.10 11.18
CA THR A 16 -11.44 -12.45 10.65
C THR A 16 -11.85 -12.36 9.19
N ILE A 17 -10.87 -12.34 8.30
CA ILE A 17 -11.07 -12.44 6.85
C ILE A 17 -10.91 -13.91 6.47
N LEU A 18 -12.03 -14.62 6.32
CA LEU A 18 -12.01 -16.03 5.92
C LEU A 18 -11.68 -16.12 4.44
N LYS A 19 -10.65 -16.90 4.08
CA LYS A 19 -10.31 -17.13 2.68
C LYS A 19 -11.46 -17.75 1.88
N SER A 20 -12.31 -18.55 2.52
CA SER A 20 -13.52 -19.12 1.91
C SER A 20 -14.58 -18.08 1.53
N SER A 21 -14.48 -16.87 2.07
CA SER A 21 -15.39 -15.76 1.77
C SER A 21 -14.82 -14.81 0.70
N MET A 22 -13.61 -15.06 0.18
CA MET A 22 -13.03 -14.30 -0.92
C MET A 22 -13.24 -15.02 -2.25
N THR A 23 -13.70 -14.28 -3.26
CA THR A 23 -13.57 -14.71 -4.65
C THR A 23 -12.17 -14.35 -5.17
N PRO A 24 -11.67 -15.04 -6.22
CA PRO A 24 -10.41 -14.68 -6.86
C PRO A 24 -10.35 -13.22 -7.32
N GLU A 25 -11.47 -12.70 -7.81
CA GLU A 25 -11.60 -11.31 -8.28
C GLU A 25 -11.48 -10.34 -7.10
N MET A 26 -12.19 -10.59 -6.01
CA MET A 26 -12.10 -9.77 -4.80
C MET A 26 -10.68 -9.77 -4.24
N GLU A 27 -10.01 -10.93 -4.20
CA GLU A 27 -8.60 -11.01 -3.78
C GLU A 27 -7.67 -10.23 -4.70
N ALA A 28 -7.88 -10.31 -6.02
CA ALA A 28 -7.11 -9.55 -6.99
C ALA A 28 -7.30 -8.04 -6.81
N ASP A 29 -8.53 -7.59 -6.58
CA ASP A 29 -8.87 -6.18 -6.38
C ASP A 29 -8.21 -5.63 -5.10
N TYR A 30 -8.32 -6.34 -3.97
CA TYR A 30 -7.63 -5.95 -2.73
C TYR A 30 -6.11 -5.86 -2.93
N ARG A 31 -5.51 -6.85 -3.61
CA ARG A 31 -4.06 -6.85 -3.87
C ARG A 31 -3.64 -5.71 -4.80
N ALA A 32 -4.46 -5.37 -5.80
CA ALA A 32 -4.20 -4.28 -6.71
C ALA A 32 -4.20 -2.93 -5.98
N GLN A 33 -5.23 -2.67 -5.17
CA GLN A 33 -5.36 -1.43 -4.39
C GLN A 33 -4.23 -1.28 -3.35
N LEU A 34 -3.95 -2.34 -2.59
CA LEU A 34 -2.81 -2.33 -1.64
C LEU A 34 -1.47 -2.13 -2.35
N ARG A 35 -1.27 -2.74 -3.52
CA ARG A 35 -0.05 -2.55 -4.31
C ARG A 35 0.07 -1.10 -4.81
N ALA A 36 -1.02 -0.49 -5.26
CA ALA A 36 -1.02 0.91 -5.70
C ALA A 36 -0.62 1.85 -4.57
N ALA A 37 -1.24 1.72 -3.40
CA ALA A 37 -0.91 2.51 -2.22
C ALA A 37 0.55 2.31 -1.74
N LEU A 38 1.01 1.05 -1.67
CA LEU A 38 2.38 0.71 -1.29
C LEU A 38 3.40 1.37 -2.24
N MET A 39 3.15 1.27 -3.55
CA MET A 39 4.05 1.81 -4.57
C MET A 39 4.07 3.33 -4.57
N ALA A 40 2.94 4.00 -4.29
CA ALA A 40 2.88 5.46 -4.21
C ALA A 40 3.82 5.99 -3.12
N GLY A 41 3.71 5.48 -1.88
CA GLY A 41 4.59 5.90 -0.78
C GLY A 41 6.05 5.45 -0.97
N TYR A 42 6.26 4.21 -1.42
CA TYR A 42 7.61 3.70 -1.69
C TYR A 42 8.36 4.54 -2.74
N ASN A 43 7.68 4.96 -3.82
CA ASN A 43 8.30 5.75 -4.88
C ASN A 43 8.69 7.15 -4.42
N ILE A 44 7.95 7.76 -3.49
CA ILE A 44 8.32 9.05 -2.90
C ILE A 44 9.65 8.90 -2.14
N LEU A 45 9.77 7.91 -1.26
CA LEU A 45 11.01 7.64 -0.53
C LEU A 45 12.17 7.27 -1.46
N LYS A 46 11.91 6.48 -2.49
CA LYS A 46 12.91 6.07 -3.49
C LYS A 46 13.49 7.26 -4.26
N ASN A 47 12.72 8.34 -4.39
CA ASN A 47 13.09 9.56 -5.09
C ASN A 47 13.51 10.69 -4.12
N ASP A 48 14.07 10.33 -2.95
CA ASP A 48 14.56 11.25 -1.93
C ASP A 48 13.50 12.19 -1.32
N GLY A 49 12.21 11.83 -1.44
CA GLY A 49 11.10 12.50 -0.78
C GLY A 49 11.02 12.19 0.72
N ASN A 50 10.25 12.99 1.46
CA ASN A 50 10.14 12.83 2.91
C ASN A 50 9.09 11.76 3.31
N SER A 51 9.19 11.26 4.54
CA SER A 51 8.33 10.19 5.05
C SER A 51 6.87 10.60 5.26
N LEU A 52 6.62 11.87 5.57
CA LEU A 52 5.26 12.38 5.75
C LEU A 52 4.50 12.35 4.42
N ASP A 53 5.10 12.86 3.35
CA ASP A 53 4.52 12.86 2.01
C ASP A 53 4.27 11.41 1.53
N ALA A 54 5.20 10.49 1.81
CA ALA A 54 5.08 9.09 1.44
C ALA A 54 3.90 8.39 2.12
N VAL A 55 3.72 8.62 3.43
CA VAL A 55 2.61 8.05 4.21
C VAL A 55 1.28 8.67 3.78
N GLU A 56 1.24 9.99 3.61
CA GLU A 56 0.03 10.71 3.19
C GLU A 56 -0.45 10.23 1.81
N ALA A 57 0.45 10.09 0.84
CA ALA A 57 0.11 9.61 -0.49
C ALA A 57 -0.45 8.18 -0.48
N ALA A 58 0.11 7.29 0.35
CA ALA A 58 -0.40 5.93 0.50
C ALA A 58 -1.77 5.89 1.17
N ILE A 59 -1.97 6.67 2.24
CA ILE A 59 -3.24 6.71 2.99
C ILE A 59 -4.37 7.26 2.13
N ARG A 60 -4.17 8.36 1.39
CA ARG A 60 -5.21 8.91 0.51
C ARG A 60 -5.74 7.88 -0.49
N LEU A 61 -4.85 7.10 -1.11
CA LEU A 61 -5.26 6.02 -2.03
C LEU A 61 -6.03 4.89 -1.32
N MET A 62 -5.72 4.62 -0.06
CA MET A 62 -6.43 3.63 0.74
C MET A 62 -7.80 4.14 1.20
N GLU A 63 -7.92 5.43 1.49
CA GLU A 63 -9.19 6.10 1.85
C GLU A 63 -10.13 6.24 0.65
N ASP A 64 -9.58 6.49 -0.55
CA ASP A 64 -10.35 6.59 -1.79
C ASP A 64 -10.75 5.22 -2.39
N SER A 65 -10.20 4.12 -1.86
CA SER A 65 -10.55 2.77 -2.31
C SER A 65 -11.98 2.40 -1.84
N PRO A 66 -12.83 1.85 -2.73
CA PRO A 66 -14.18 1.43 -2.36
C PRO A 66 -14.22 0.22 -1.42
#